data_AF-A0AB34UBK8-F1
#
_entry.id   AF-A0AB34UBK8-F1
#
_cell.length_a   1.000
_cell.length_b   1.000
_cell.length_c   1.000
_cell.angle_alpha   90.00
_cell.angle_beta   90.00
_cell.angle_gamma   90.00
#
_symmetry.space_group_name_H-M   'P 1'
#
loop_
_entity.id
_entity.type
_entity.pdbx_description
1 polymer ?
#
loop_
_entity_poly.entity_id
_entity_poly.type
_entity_poly.pdbx_seq_one_letter_code
_entity_poly.pdbx_strand_id
1 'polypeptide(L)' 'MSTARMAAQIDWMTVGSFSPERFTGDERKEYEAEQARIECEWDNQPN' A
#
# COMPACT_ATOMS: atom_id res chain seq x y z
N MET A 1 12.24 -1.38 7.41
CA MET A 1 10.99 -1.14 6.64
C MET A 1 9.94 -0.61 7.61
N SER A 2 9.15 0.37 7.20
CA SER A 2 8.01 0.84 8.00
C SER A 2 6.95 -0.25 8.09
N THR A 3 6.37 -0.41 9.28
CA THR A 3 5.25 -1.35 9.52
C THR A 3 4.09 -1.04 8.59
N ALA A 4 3.79 0.24 8.35
CA ALA A 4 2.68 0.67 7.51
C ALA A 4 2.90 0.35 6.02
N ARG A 5 4.12 0.56 5.49
CA ARG A 5 4.46 0.16 4.11
C ARG A 5 4.34 -1.34 3.89
N MET A 6 4.87 -2.12 4.83
CA MET A 6 4.78 -3.58 4.76
C MET A 6 3.33 -4.05 4.82
N ALA A 7 2.50 -3.36 5.60
CA ALA A 7 1.08 -3.66 5.70
C ALA A 7 0.33 -3.38 4.38
N ALA A 8 0.67 -2.32 3.63
CA ALA A 8 0.11 -2.05 2.30
C ALA A 8 0.45 -3.16 1.30
N GLN A 9 1.71 -3.63 1.30
CA GLN A 9 2.14 -4.76 0.46
C GLN A 9 1.38 -6.04 0.81
N ILE A 10 1.22 -6.35 2.10
CA ILE A 10 0.48 -7.53 2.56
C ILE A 10 -0.99 -7.45 2.16
N ASP A 11 -1.65 -6.32 2.40
CA ASP A 11 -3.06 -6.13 2.06
C ASP A 11 -3.30 -6.35 0.56
N TRP A 12 -2.43 -5.79 -0.28
CA TRP A 12 -2.47 -6.04 -1.72
C TRP A 12 -2.29 -7.52 -2.08
N MET A 13 -1.27 -8.18 -1.51
CA MET A 13 -0.96 -9.58 -1.82
C MET A 13 -2.01 -10.59 -1.29
N THR A 14 -2.75 -10.24 -0.23
CA THR A 14 -3.63 -11.19 0.47
C THR A 14 -5.11 -10.90 0.29
N VAL A 15 -5.52 -9.64 0.39
CA VAL A 15 -6.92 -9.20 0.28
C VAL A 15 -7.20 -8.65 -1.12
N GLY A 16 -6.19 -8.08 -1.78
CA GLY A 16 -6.36 -7.40 -3.07
C GLY A 16 -6.99 -6.01 -2.93
N SER A 17 -7.01 -5.45 -1.72
CA SER A 17 -7.57 -4.13 -1.44
C SER A 17 -6.80 -3.46 -0.31
N PHE A 18 -6.72 -2.13 -0.33
CA PHE A 18 -6.03 -1.34 0.68
C PHE A 18 -6.96 -0.89 1.82
N SER A 19 -6.44 -0.82 3.04
CA SER A 19 -7.13 -0.35 4.25
C SER A 19 -6.28 0.69 5.01
N PRO A 20 -6.04 1.89 4.45
CA PRO A 20 -5.27 2.95 5.10
C PRO A 20 -5.92 3.48 6.40
N GLU A 21 -7.23 3.29 6.56
CA GLU A 21 -8.01 3.76 7.71
C GLU A 21 -7.59 3.15 9.06
N ARG A 22 -6.83 2.05 9.06
CA ARG A 22 -6.25 1.46 10.29
C ARG A 22 -5.03 2.22 10.82
N PHE A 23 -4.49 3.16 10.04
CA PHE A 23 -3.32 3.97 10.40
C PHE A 23 -3.69 5.45 10.55
N THR A 24 -2.89 6.19 11.31
CA THR A 24 -3.05 7.64 11.49
C THR A 24 -1.72 8.37 11.38
N GLY A 25 -1.77 9.70 11.18
CA GLY A 25 -0.57 10.54 11.13
C GLY A 25 0.42 10.12 10.04
N ASP A 26 1.69 9.98 10.41
CA ASP A 26 2.75 9.67 9.45
C ASP A 26 2.70 8.20 8.96
N GLU A 27 2.20 7.27 9.78
CA GLU A 27 2.01 5.88 9.35
C GLU A 27 1.00 5.79 8.19
N ARG A 28 -0.08 6.58 8.26
CA ARG A 28 -1.06 6.65 7.17
C ARG A 28 -0.45 7.17 5.88
N LYS A 29 0.36 8.24 5.96
CA LYS A 29 1.06 8.79 4.78
C LYS A 29 2.01 7.77 4.17
N GLU A 30 2.74 7.02 4.99
CA GLU A 30 3.65 5.98 4.51
C GLU A 30 2.91 4.82 3.86
N TYR A 31 1.76 4.43 4.41
CA TYR A 31 0.88 3.43 3.82
C TYR A 31 0.35 3.89 2.46
N GLU A 32 -0.25 5.09 2.41
CA GLU A 32 -0.84 5.67 1.19
C GLU A 32 0.22 5.86 0.08
N ALA A 33 1.45 6.26 0.46
CA ALA A 33 2.56 6.35 -0.49
C ALA A 33 2.95 4.98 -1.10
N GLU A 34 2.92 3.92 -0.30
CA GLU A 34 3.22 2.57 -0.78
C GLU A 34 2.07 1.99 -1.62
N GLN A 35 0.82 2.23 -1.22
CA GLN A 35 -0.35 1.94 -2.05
C GLN A 35 -0.20 2.56 -3.44
N ALA A 36 0.08 3.86 -3.52
CA ALA A 36 0.24 4.56 -4.80
C ALA A 36 1.38 3.97 -5.66
N ARG A 37 2.47 3.52 -5.03
CA ARG A 37 3.57 2.83 -5.72
C ARG A 37 3.10 1.51 -6.33
N ILE A 38 2.39 0.69 -5.55
CA ILE A 38 1.88 -0.61 -5.98
C ILE A 38 0.87 -0.46 -7.13
N GLU A 39 -0.08 0.48 -7.00
CA GLU A 39 -1.07 0.78 -8.04
C GLU A 39 -0.37 1.20 -9.35
N CYS A 40 0.61 2.10 -9.26
CA CYS A 40 1.40 2.52 -10.42
C CYS A 40 2.21 1.37 -11.05
N GLU A 41 2.79 0.47 -10.24
CA GLU A 41 3.49 -0.71 -10.73
C GLU A 41 2.55 -1.70 -11.45
N TRP A 42 1.31 -1.83 -10.99
CA TRP A 42 0.29 -2.64 -11.67
C TRP A 42 -0.19 -2.02 -12.98
N ASP A 43 -0.47 -0.73 -12.99
CA ASP A 43 -0.86 -0.01 -14.20
C ASP A 43 0.23 -0.03 -15.29
N ASN A 44 1.49 -0.12 -14.88
CA ASN A 44 2.64 -0.18 -15.79
C ASN A 44 3.08 -1.60 -16.20
N GLN A 45 2.38 -2.65 -15.78
CA GLN A 45 2.69 -4.01 -16.25
C GLN A 45 2.25 -4.18 -17.72
N PRO A 46 3.17 -4.57 -18.63
CA PRO A 46 2.78 -4.89 -20.00
C PRO A 46 1.89 -6.16 -19.98
N ASN A 47 0.67 -6.03 -20.51
CA ASN A 47 -0.29 -7.14 -20.70
C ASN A 47 0.31 -8.35 -21.43
#